data_AF-A0A3S0BAD5-F1
#
_entry.id   AF-A0A3S0BAD5-F1
#
_cell.length_a   1.000
_cell.length_b   1.000
_cell.length_c   1.000
_cell.angle_alpha   90.00
_cell.angle_beta   90.00
_cell.angle_gamma   90.00
#
_symmetry.space_group_name_H-M   'P 1'
#
loop_
_entity.id
_entity.type
_entity.pdbx_description
1 polymer ?
#
loop_
_entity_poly.entity_id
_entity_poly.type
_entity_poly.pdbx_seq_one_letter_code
_entity_poly.pdbx_strand_id
1 'polypeptide(L)'
;PEMLFRYRARNYPETLSLEERGTWDEYRNWRLTDPAGGASIVLDDYLAEIERLSFAAETSDAERALLEQLMEYAEQVVPDGA
;
A
#
# COMPACT_ATOMS: atom_id res chain seq x y z
N PRO A 1 7.25 17.02 -15.02
CA PRO A 1 6.36 17.60 -13.98
C PRO A 1 5.94 16.55 -12.93
N GLU A 2 5.38 15.42 -13.37
CA GLU A 2 4.83 14.39 -12.48
C GLU A 2 5.90 13.64 -11.66
N MET A 3 7.07 13.36 -12.24
CA MET A 3 8.18 12.72 -11.52
C MET A 3 8.67 13.54 -10.32
N LEU A 4 8.78 14.87 -10.47
CA LEU A 4 9.20 15.76 -9.38
C LEU A 4 8.13 15.84 -8.29
N PHE A 5 6.85 15.90 -8.67
CA PHE A 5 5.74 15.86 -7.71
C PHE A 5 5.76 14.57 -6.89
N ARG A 6 5.83 13.40 -7.54
CA ARG A 6 5.88 12.10 -6.85
C ARG A 6 7.15 11.95 -5.99
N TYR A 7 8.27 12.55 -6.40
CA TYR A 7 9.49 12.57 -5.58
C TYR A 7 9.29 13.39 -4.30
N ARG A 8 8.75 14.62 -4.41
CA ARG A 8 8.42 15.44 -3.24
C ARG A 8 7.42 14.75 -2.32
N ALA A 9 6.33 14.22 -2.88
CA ALA A 9 5.28 13.59 -2.09
C ALA A 9 5.75 12.36 -1.31
N ARG A 10 6.71 11.59 -1.84
CA ARG A 10 7.29 10.41 -1.16
C ARG A 10 8.34 10.76 -0.12
N ASN A 11 9.17 11.78 -0.38
CA ASN A 11 10.38 12.03 0.41
C ASN A 11 10.28 13.26 1.31
N TYR A 12 9.44 14.23 0.94
CA TYR A 12 9.27 15.52 1.63
C TYR A 12 7.78 15.94 1.67
N PRO A 13 6.88 15.08 2.21
CA PRO A 13 5.44 15.32 2.20
C PRO A 13 5.04 16.61 2.94
N GLU A 14 5.85 17.09 3.89
CA GLU A 14 5.71 18.38 4.58
C GLU A 14 5.75 19.58 3.63
N THR A 15 6.38 19.44 2.47
CA THR A 15 6.48 20.51 1.47
C THR A 15 5.25 20.62 0.57
N LEU A 16 4.30 19.67 0.68
CA LEU A 16 3.08 19.68 -0.12
C LEU A 16 2.06 20.66 0.46
N SER A 17 1.46 21.46 -0.43
CA SER A 17 0.27 22.24 -0.12
C SER A 17 -0.92 21.32 0.22
N LEU A 18 -2.01 21.86 0.76
CA LEU A 18 -3.22 21.08 1.05
C LEU A 18 -3.82 20.44 -0.21
N GLU A 19 -3.81 21.16 -1.33
CA GLU A 19 -4.29 20.66 -2.63
C GLU A 19 -3.37 19.57 -3.20
N GLU A 20 -2.06 19.76 -3.08
CA GLU A 20 -1.06 18.77 -3.48
C GLU A 20 -1.17 17.48 -2.66
N ARG A 21 -1.52 17.57 -1.37
CA ARG A 21 -1.79 16.40 -0.52
C ARG A 21 -3.02 15.64 -0.98
N GLY A 22 -4.13 16.32 -1.24
CA GLY A 22 -5.34 15.68 -1.77
C GLY A 22 -5.07 14.94 -3.08
N THR A 23 -4.36 15.58 -4.01
CA THR A 23 -3.93 14.95 -5.27
C THR A 23 -3.04 13.73 -5.04
N TRP A 24 -2.16 13.79 -4.04
CA TRP A 24 -1.29 12.67 -3.69
C TRP A 24 -2.05 11.50 -3.08
N ASP A 25 -3.03 11.77 -2.22
CA ASP A 25 -3.85 10.74 -1.58
C ASP A 25 -4.76 10.03 -2.59
N GLU A 26 -5.33 10.75 -3.54
CA GLU A 26 -6.06 10.17 -4.68
C GLU A 26 -5.16 9.23 -5.51
N TYR A 27 -3.95 9.69 -5.85
CA TYR A 27 -2.98 8.86 -6.56
C TYR A 27 -2.56 7.62 -5.75
N ARG A 28 -2.36 7.76 -4.44
CA ARG A 28 -2.04 6.64 -3.55
C ARG A 28 -3.16 5.61 -3.52
N ASN A 29 -4.41 6.07 -3.37
CA ASN A 29 -5.57 5.19 -3.39
C ASN A 29 -5.64 4.42 -4.72
N TRP A 30 -5.68 5.13 -5.85
CA TRP A 30 -5.72 4.51 -7.17
C TRP A 30 -4.57 3.51 -7.39
N ARG A 31 -3.35 3.84 -6.97
CA ARG A 31 -2.21 2.95 -7.13
C ARG A 31 -2.29 1.69 -6.25
N LEU A 32 -2.93 1.77 -5.09
CA LEU A 32 -3.05 0.64 -4.16
C LEU A 32 -4.25 -0.25 -4.49
N THR A 33 -5.31 0.28 -5.11
CA THR A 33 -6.58 -0.44 -5.28
C THR A 33 -6.91 -0.79 -6.74
N ASP A 34 -6.36 -0.06 -7.73
CA ASP A 34 -6.66 -0.29 -9.14
C ASP A 34 -5.50 -1.03 -9.85
N PRO A 35 -5.76 -2.16 -10.54
CA PRO A 35 -4.73 -2.87 -11.33
C PRO A 35 -4.08 -2.01 -12.42
N ALA A 36 -4.78 -1.00 -12.95
CA ALA A 36 -4.23 -0.02 -13.90
C ALA A 36 -3.30 1.01 -13.23
N GLY A 37 -3.27 1.05 -11.89
CA GLY A 37 -2.47 1.95 -11.05
C GLY A 37 -0.96 1.81 -11.16
N GLY A 38 -0.48 0.77 -11.85
CA GLY A 38 0.94 0.53 -12.09
C GLY A 38 1.71 0.02 -10.87
N ALA A 39 1.01 -0.54 -9.88
CA ALA A 39 1.61 -1.43 -8.89
C ALA A 39 1.73 -2.84 -9.46
N SER A 40 2.66 -3.64 -8.93
CA SER A 40 2.81 -5.06 -9.31
C SER A 40 1.75 -5.95 -8.66
N ILE A 41 1.16 -5.49 -7.56
CA ILE A 41 0.10 -6.15 -6.79
C ILE A 41 -0.75 -5.05 -6.17
N VAL A 42 -2.07 -5.22 -6.20
CA VAL A 42 -3.03 -4.33 -5.53
C VAL A 42 -3.40 -4.89 -4.16
N LEU A 43 -4.04 -4.08 -3.34
CA LEU A 43 -4.36 -4.39 -1.95
C LEU A 43 -5.14 -5.70 -1.79
N ASP A 44 -6.20 -5.90 -2.58
CA ASP A 44 -7.03 -7.10 -2.49
C ASP A 44 -6.22 -8.38 -2.78
N ASP A 45 -5.40 -8.36 -3.84
CA ASP A 45 -4.52 -9.48 -4.20
C ASP A 45 -3.43 -9.71 -3.15
N TYR A 46 -2.89 -8.63 -2.57
CA TYR A 46 -1.90 -8.68 -1.51
C TYR A 46 -2.46 -9.34 -0.24
N LEU A 47 -3.65 -8.94 0.19
CA LEU A 47 -4.34 -9.50 1.35
C LEU A 47 -4.71 -10.97 1.11
N ALA A 48 -5.21 -11.31 -0.08
CA ALA A 48 -5.54 -12.68 -0.46
C ALA A 48 -4.29 -13.59 -0.44
N GLU A 49 -3.14 -13.10 -0.90
CA GLU A 49 -1.89 -13.86 -0.88
C GLU A 49 -1.36 -14.06 0.54
N ILE A 50 -1.47 -13.05 1.41
CA ILE A 50 -1.13 -13.18 2.83
C ILE A 50 -2.00 -14.25 3.49
N GLU A 51 -3.32 -14.22 3.25
CA GLU A 51 -4.24 -15.21 3.80
C GLU A 51 -3.89 -16.63 3.32
N ARG A 52 -3.67 -16.78 2.00
CA ARG A 52 -3.30 -18.06 1.39
C ARG A 52 -2.01 -18.63 2.01
N LEU A 53 -0.98 -17.81 2.16
CA LEU A 53 0.29 -18.22 2.77
C LEU A 53 0.13 -18.51 4.26
N SER A 54 -0.72 -17.76 4.97
CA SER A 54 -0.96 -17.97 6.39
C SER A 54 -1.60 -19.33 6.67
N PHE A 55 -2.42 -19.87 5.79
CA PHE A 55 -3.04 -21.18 5.99
C PHE A 55 -2.31 -22.37 5.34
N ALA A 56 -1.20 -22.13 4.63
CA ALA A 56 -0.43 -23.21 4.02
C ALA A 56 0.25 -24.10 5.09
N ALA A 57 0.36 -25.39 4.81
CA ALA A 57 0.83 -26.39 5.78
C ALA A 57 2.35 -26.29 6.03
N GLU A 58 3.08 -25.79 5.04
CA GLU A 58 4.52 -25.59 5.03
C GLU A 58 4.95 -24.29 5.75
N THR A 59 4.02 -23.39 6.05
CA THR A 59 4.32 -22.09 6.67
C THR A 59 4.67 -22.24 8.14
N SER A 60 5.91 -21.92 8.47
CA SER A 60 6.46 -21.93 9.82
C SER A 60 5.88 -20.82 10.70
N ASP A 61 6.05 -20.94 12.02
CA ASP A 61 5.59 -19.93 12.98
C ASP A 61 6.25 -18.56 12.76
N ALA A 62 7.52 -18.54 12.36
CA ALA A 62 8.24 -17.30 12.07
C ALA A 62 7.67 -16.60 10.82
N GLU A 63 7.29 -17.37 9.79
CA GLU A 63 6.66 -16.83 8.58
C GLU A 63 5.23 -16.33 8.89
N ARG A 64 4.48 -17.03 9.74
CA ARG A 64 3.16 -16.56 10.22
C ARG A 64 3.26 -15.22 10.94
N ALA A 65 4.24 -15.06 11.82
CA ALA A 65 4.48 -13.79 12.50
C ALA A 65 4.89 -12.66 11.54
N LEU A 66 5.59 -12.98 10.44
CA LEU A 66 5.89 -12.01 9.39
C LEU A 66 4.63 -11.65 8.57
N LEU A 67 3.81 -12.63 8.23
CA LEU A 67 2.55 -12.42 7.50
C LEU A 67 1.56 -11.56 8.29
N GLU A 68 1.51 -11.71 9.62
CA GLU A 68 0.74 -10.85 10.51
C GLU A 68 1.24 -9.40 10.47
N GLN A 69 2.56 -9.17 10.52
CA GLN A 69 3.13 -7.81 10.35
C GLN A 69 2.83 -7.19 8.97
N LEU A 70 2.75 -8.01 7.92
CA LEU A 70 2.38 -7.57 6.58
C LEU A 70 0.90 -7.18 6.51
N MET A 71 0.03 -7.91 7.21
CA MET A 71 -1.40 -7.55 7.38
C MET A 71 -1.55 -6.22 8.13
N GLU A 72 -0.86 -6.07 9.27
CA GLU A 72 -0.87 -4.81 10.04
C GLU A 72 -0.35 -3.63 9.22
N TYR A 73 0.67 -3.84 8.38
CA TYR A 73 1.17 -2.80 7.49
C TYR A 73 0.12 -2.37 6.46
N ALA A 74 -0.64 -3.31 5.89
CA ALA A 74 -1.73 -2.99 4.96
C ALA A 74 -2.74 -2.04 5.61
N GLU A 75 -3.16 -2.32 6.83
CA GLU A 75 -4.11 -1.47 7.58
C GLU A 75 -3.58 -0.04 7.79
N GLN A 76 -2.27 0.12 8.00
CA GLN A 76 -1.66 1.44 8.22
C GLN A 76 -1.51 2.27 6.95
N VAL A 77 -1.39 1.63 5.77
CA VAL A 77 -1.11 2.36 4.51
C VAL A 77 -2.35 2.65 3.69
N VAL A 78 -3.45 1.95 3.96
CA VAL A 78 -4.76 2.19 3.35
C VAL A 78 -5.25 3.58 3.78
N PRO A 79 -5.58 4.47 2.83
CA PRO A 79 -6.12 5.78 3.16
C PRO A 79 -7.47 5.65 3.88
N ASP A 80 -7.75 6.53 4.85
CA ASP A 80 -9.06 6.63 5.49
C ASP A 80 -10.16 6.84 4.43
N GLY A 81 -11.13 5.92 4.36
CA GLY A 81 -12.27 6.00 3.45
C GLY A 81 -12.17 5.18 2.15
N ALA A 82 -11.23 4.24 2.06
CA ALA A 82 -11.30 3.12 1.10
C ALA A 82 -12.40 2.11 1.48
#